data_AF-A0AAV0WAH7-F1
#
_entry.id   AF-A0AAV0WAH7-F1
#
_cell.length_a   1.000
_cell.length_b   1.000
_cell.length_c   1.000
_cell.angle_alpha   90.00
_cell.angle_beta   90.00
_cell.angle_gamma   90.00
#
_symmetry.space_group_name_H-M   'P 1'
#
loop_
_entity.id
_entity.type
_entity.pdbx_description
1 polymer ?
#
loop_
_entity_poly.entity_id
_entity_poly.type
_entity_poly.pdbx_seq_one_letter_code
_entity_poly.pdbx_strand_id
1 'polypeptide(L)'
;MIFKEEEKQGYFSIFHFKCKMCGIEKKISCENTKNVECIPINKAVVNATIAIGIGYAQLSELSASIDIPPMSSNTYQSMLSSVGDVVHASAWDEMKNAGDEEREIALKNGILDEDGTPMCTVIADGQWSKRSYKTKYDAFSGAATIIGYNTRKVLFVGIRNRYCSICQKALNRDENKPAHNCFFKLDK
;
A
#
# COMPACT_ATOMS: atom_id res chain seq x y z
N MET A 1 -21.66 -18.56 -31.40
CA MET A 1 -21.45 -19.07 -30.02
C MET A 1 -22.57 -18.52 -29.13
N ILE A 2 -23.01 -19.25 -28.11
CA ILE A 2 -23.96 -18.75 -27.09
C ILE A 2 -23.17 -18.38 -25.84
N PHE A 3 -23.47 -17.23 -25.26
CA PHE A 3 -23.07 -16.90 -23.90
C PHE A 3 -23.76 -17.84 -22.90
N LYS A 4 -23.00 -18.33 -21.91
CA LYS A 4 -23.54 -19.16 -20.82
C LYS A 4 -23.59 -18.39 -19.51
N GLU A 5 -22.44 -17.89 -19.08
CA GLU A 5 -22.26 -17.28 -17.77
C GLU A 5 -21.07 -16.32 -17.78
N GLU A 6 -21.08 -15.42 -16.81
CA GLU A 6 -19.98 -14.52 -16.48
C GLU A 6 -19.48 -14.88 -15.08
N GLU A 7 -18.20 -15.24 -14.98
CA GLU A 7 -17.52 -15.40 -13.71
C GLU A 7 -16.84 -14.08 -13.33
N LYS A 8 -17.36 -13.41 -12.29
CA LYS A 8 -16.84 -12.12 -11.80
C LYS A 8 -15.88 -12.30 -10.64
N GLN A 9 -14.73 -11.64 -10.71
CA GLN A 9 -13.70 -11.62 -9.69
C GLN A 9 -13.28 -10.17 -9.40
N GLY A 10 -14.15 -9.43 -8.71
CA GLY A 10 -14.00 -7.98 -8.58
C GLY A 10 -14.29 -7.28 -9.91
N TYR A 11 -13.36 -6.45 -10.38
CA TYR A 11 -13.45 -5.79 -11.68
C TYR A 11 -12.96 -6.66 -12.84
N PHE A 12 -12.40 -7.84 -12.54
CA PHE A 12 -12.04 -8.84 -13.55
C PHE A 12 -13.23 -9.74 -13.85
N SER A 13 -13.44 -10.10 -15.12
CA SER A 13 -14.53 -10.98 -15.55
C SER A 13 -14.08 -11.97 -16.63
N ILE A 14 -14.57 -13.20 -16.53
CA ILE A 14 -14.39 -14.26 -17.52
C ILE A 14 -15.76 -14.61 -18.10
N PHE A 15 -15.87 -14.47 -19.42
CA PHE A 15 -17.08 -14.77 -20.18
C PHE A 15 -16.98 -16.17 -20.79
N HIS A 16 -17.97 -17.01 -20.49
CA HIS A 16 -18.02 -18.40 -20.93
C HIS A 16 -18.96 -18.52 -22.12
N PHE A 17 -18.45 -19.01 -23.24
CA PHE A 17 -19.19 -19.21 -24.48
C PHE A 17 -19.19 -20.69 -24.89
N LYS A 18 -20.31 -21.17 -25.45
CA LYS A 18 -20.42 -22.51 -26.05
C LYS A 18 -20.91 -22.44 -27.49
N CYS A 19 -20.26 -23.16 -28.40
CA CYS A 19 -20.72 -23.27 -29.78
C CYS A 19 -21.96 -24.17 -29.87
N LYS A 20 -23.01 -23.71 -30.56
CA LYS A 20 -24.23 -24.51 -30.81
C LYS A 20 -23.96 -25.75 -31.67
N MET A 21 -23.08 -25.62 -32.67
CA MET A 21 -22.89 -26.65 -33.69
C MET A 21 -21.90 -27.74 -33.25
N CYS A 22 -20.73 -27.35 -32.76
CA CYS A 22 -19.66 -28.30 -32.40
C CYS A 22 -19.48 -28.50 -30.89
N GLY A 23 -20.23 -27.78 -30.05
CA GLY A 23 -20.15 -27.92 -28.59
C GLY A 23 -18.90 -27.32 -27.93
N ILE A 24 -17.92 -26.82 -28.69
CA ILE A 24 -16.68 -26.23 -28.17
C ILE A 24 -16.99 -25.09 -27.20
N GLU A 25 -16.34 -25.13 -26.04
CA GLU A 25 -16.38 -24.06 -25.03
C GLU A 25 -15.18 -23.13 -25.19
N LYS A 26 -15.42 -21.83 -25.14
CA LYS A 26 -14.40 -20.79 -25.25
C LYS A 26 -14.58 -19.79 -24.11
N LYS A 27 -13.47 -19.47 -23.46
CA LYS A 27 -13.41 -18.44 -22.41
C LYS A 27 -12.75 -17.19 -22.97
N ILE A 28 -13.33 -16.03 -22.66
CA ILE A 28 -12.79 -14.72 -23.01
C ILE A 28 -12.71 -13.92 -21.71
N SER A 29 -11.54 -13.38 -21.39
CA SER A 29 -11.35 -12.53 -20.20
C SER A 29 -11.31 -11.06 -20.58
N CYS A 30 -11.70 -10.17 -19.66
CA CYS A 30 -11.68 -8.72 -19.88
C CYS A 30 -10.26 -8.13 -19.93
N GLU A 31 -9.26 -8.83 -19.38
CA GLU A 31 -7.84 -8.52 -19.53
C GLU A 31 -7.04 -9.76 -19.92
N ASN A 32 -5.86 -9.56 -20.52
CA ASN A 32 -4.93 -10.63 -20.81
C ASN A 32 -4.05 -10.90 -19.59
N THR A 33 -4.38 -11.95 -18.83
CA THR A 33 -3.64 -12.34 -17.62
C THR A 33 -2.19 -12.79 -17.88
N LYS A 34 -1.82 -13.02 -19.15
CA LYS A 34 -0.44 -13.36 -19.54
C LYS A 34 0.38 -12.14 -19.94
N ASN A 35 -0.26 -10.98 -20.12
CA ASN A 35 0.48 -9.78 -20.47
C ASN A 35 1.11 -9.18 -19.21
N VAL A 36 2.44 -9.08 -19.21
CA VAL A 36 3.24 -8.54 -18.09
C VAL A 36 3.35 -7.01 -18.17
N GLU A 37 3.00 -6.41 -19.31
CA GLU A 37 3.16 -4.95 -19.53
C GLU A 37 2.12 -4.11 -18.78
N CYS A 38 1.01 -4.70 -18.32
CA CYS A 38 -0.07 -3.99 -17.66
C CYS A 38 -0.31 -4.46 -16.22
N ILE A 39 -0.63 -3.52 -15.34
CA ILE A 39 -1.09 -3.81 -13.98
C ILE A 39 -2.50 -4.44 -14.07
N PRO A 40 -2.75 -5.61 -13.47
CA PRO A 40 -4.08 -6.24 -13.46
C PRO A 40 -5.15 -5.30 -12.89
N ILE A 41 -6.36 -5.33 -13.45
CA ILE A 41 -7.42 -4.34 -13.22
C ILE A 41 -7.74 -4.15 -11.74
N ASN A 42 -7.82 -5.23 -10.97
CA ASN A 42 -8.09 -5.14 -9.53
C ASN A 42 -6.98 -4.39 -8.77
N LYS A 43 -5.71 -4.65 -9.12
CA LYS A 43 -4.57 -3.92 -8.55
C LYS A 43 -4.53 -2.48 -9.06
N ALA A 44 -4.85 -2.25 -10.33
CA ALA A 44 -4.87 -0.92 -10.93
C ALA A 44 -5.92 -0.03 -10.25
N VAL A 45 -7.13 -0.54 -10.02
CA VAL A 45 -8.19 0.18 -9.28
C VAL A 45 -7.74 0.50 -7.86
N VAL A 46 -7.14 -0.45 -7.14
CA VAL A 46 -6.65 -0.20 -5.78
C VAL A 46 -5.50 0.82 -5.77
N ASN A 47 -4.56 0.72 -6.71
CA ASN A 47 -3.50 1.72 -6.86
C ASN A 47 -4.08 3.12 -7.14
N ALA A 48 -5.11 3.21 -7.99
CA ALA A 48 -5.83 4.45 -8.24
C ALA A 48 -6.48 4.99 -6.97
N THR A 49 -7.13 4.15 -6.15
CA THR A 49 -7.73 4.58 -4.88
C THR A 49 -6.71 5.17 -3.91
N ILE A 50 -5.50 4.60 -3.86
CA ILE A 50 -4.39 5.13 -3.05
C ILE A 50 -3.95 6.49 -3.60
N ALA A 51 -3.76 6.61 -4.92
CA ALA A 51 -3.29 7.83 -5.55
C ALA A 51 -4.24 9.02 -5.36
N ILE A 52 -5.56 8.77 -5.38
CA ILE A 52 -6.58 9.82 -5.15
C ILE A 52 -6.98 9.98 -3.68
N GLY A 53 -6.40 9.18 -2.77
CA GLY A 53 -6.62 9.30 -1.34
C GLY A 53 -8.01 8.85 -0.86
N ILE A 54 -8.63 7.88 -1.54
CA ILE A 54 -9.94 7.32 -1.13
C ILE A 54 -9.82 5.89 -0.58
N GLY A 55 -10.81 5.48 0.20
CA GLY A 55 -10.91 4.12 0.73
C GLY A 55 -11.94 3.23 0.01
N TYR A 56 -12.07 1.99 0.48
CA TYR A 56 -13.03 1.00 -0.06
C TYR A 56 -14.47 1.51 -0.11
N ALA A 57 -14.93 2.23 0.93
CA ALA A 57 -16.30 2.73 0.98
C ALA A 57 -16.61 3.68 -0.19
N GLN A 58 -15.70 4.61 -0.46
CA GLN A 58 -15.82 5.56 -1.57
C GLN A 58 -15.66 4.88 -2.93
N LEU A 59 -14.78 3.88 -3.04
CA LEU A 59 -14.69 3.05 -4.24
C LEU A 59 -16.02 2.31 -4.52
N SER A 60 -16.64 1.75 -3.48
CA SER A 60 -17.92 1.05 -3.58
C SER A 60 -19.04 2.00 -4.02
N GLU A 61 -19.06 3.23 -3.49
CA GLU A 61 -20.02 4.27 -3.88
C GLU A 61 -19.82 4.71 -5.34
N LEU A 62 -18.57 4.93 -5.75
CA LEU A 62 -18.23 5.22 -7.14
C LEU A 62 -18.72 4.10 -8.07
N SER A 63 -18.46 2.84 -7.70
CA SER A 63 -18.81 1.67 -8.52
C SER A 63 -20.32 1.51 -8.63
N ALA A 64 -21.04 1.72 -7.53
CA ALA A 64 -22.50 1.75 -7.54
C ALA A 64 -23.06 2.87 -8.43
N SER A 65 -22.40 4.04 -8.46
CA SER A 65 -22.83 5.18 -9.28
C SER A 65 -22.68 4.94 -10.79
N ILE A 66 -21.79 4.04 -11.19
CA ILE A 66 -21.54 3.68 -12.60
C ILE A 66 -22.10 2.29 -12.96
N ASP A 67 -22.94 1.71 -12.10
CA ASP A 67 -23.54 0.38 -12.25
C ASP A 67 -22.51 -0.75 -12.48
N ILE A 68 -21.33 -0.65 -11.85
CA ILE A 68 -20.31 -1.72 -11.87
C ILE A 68 -20.26 -2.39 -10.49
N PRO A 69 -20.39 -3.73 -10.39
CA PRO A 69 -20.23 -4.44 -9.13
C PRO A 69 -18.81 -4.25 -8.57
N PRO A 70 -18.65 -3.74 -7.33
CA PRO A 70 -17.34 -3.58 -6.75
C PRO A 70 -16.73 -4.92 -6.35
N MET A 71 -15.41 -4.96 -6.21
CA MET A 71 -14.74 -6.07 -5.52
C MET A 71 -15.16 -6.16 -4.06
N SER A 72 -15.03 -7.33 -3.44
CA SER A 72 -15.32 -7.48 -2.01
C SER A 72 -14.30 -6.72 -1.15
N SER A 73 -14.68 -6.33 0.07
CA SER A 73 -13.78 -5.69 1.04
C SER A 73 -12.53 -6.54 1.35
N ASN A 74 -12.69 -7.87 1.40
CA ASN A 74 -11.58 -8.78 1.64
C ASN A 74 -10.60 -8.79 0.45
N THR A 75 -11.14 -8.85 -0.78
CA THR A 75 -10.33 -8.75 -2.00
C THR A 75 -9.61 -7.42 -2.07
N TYR A 76 -10.30 -6.31 -1.75
CA TYR A 76 -9.71 -4.98 -1.71
C TYR A 76 -8.55 -4.91 -0.72
N GLN A 77 -8.73 -5.40 0.52
CA GLN A 77 -7.66 -5.40 1.52
C GLN A 77 -6.46 -6.26 1.11
N SER A 78 -6.70 -7.41 0.49
CA SER A 78 -5.63 -8.27 -0.03
C SER A 78 -4.84 -7.58 -1.15
N MET A 79 -5.54 -6.94 -2.10
CA MET A 79 -4.90 -6.18 -3.18
C MET A 79 -4.17 -4.94 -2.63
N LEU A 80 -4.75 -4.25 -1.65
CA LEU A 80 -4.15 -3.10 -0.97
C LEU A 80 -2.85 -3.49 -0.27
N SER A 81 -2.81 -4.63 0.41
CA SER A 81 -1.58 -5.16 1.00
C SER A 81 -0.53 -5.43 -0.08
N SER A 82 -0.91 -6.13 -1.16
CA SER A 82 0.02 -6.44 -2.26
C SER A 82 0.59 -5.18 -2.94
N VAL A 83 -0.22 -4.14 -3.15
CA VAL A 83 0.25 -2.87 -3.70
C VAL A 83 1.12 -2.14 -2.68
N GLY A 84 0.71 -2.15 -1.41
CA GLY A 84 1.48 -1.55 -0.31
C GLY A 84 2.88 -2.14 -0.15
N ASP A 85 3.03 -3.46 -0.31
CA ASP A 85 4.34 -4.13 -0.24
C ASP A 85 5.27 -3.65 -1.36
N VAL A 86 4.75 -3.48 -2.58
CA VAL A 86 5.53 -2.97 -3.73
C VAL A 86 5.91 -1.51 -3.51
N VAL A 87 4.96 -0.68 -3.08
CA VAL A 87 5.21 0.74 -2.79
C VAL A 87 6.25 0.89 -1.67
N HIS A 88 6.17 0.07 -0.63
CA HIS A 88 7.14 0.08 0.47
C HIS A 88 8.53 -0.34 0.00
N ALA A 89 8.64 -1.39 -0.83
CA ALA A 89 9.91 -1.82 -1.39
C ALA A 89 10.55 -0.71 -2.25
N SER A 90 9.78 -0.12 -3.17
CA SER A 90 10.26 1.00 -3.99
C SER A 90 10.67 2.20 -3.15
N ALA A 91 9.87 2.58 -2.14
CA ALA A 91 10.22 3.68 -1.24
C ALA A 91 11.52 3.39 -0.46
N TRP A 92 11.74 2.15 -0.04
CA TRP A 92 12.96 1.73 0.65
C TRP A 92 14.20 1.85 -0.24
N ASP A 93 14.11 1.40 -1.48
CA ASP A 93 15.21 1.50 -2.45
C ASP A 93 15.56 2.96 -2.76
N GLU A 94 14.56 3.82 -2.94
CA GLU A 94 14.78 5.26 -3.15
C GLU A 94 15.39 5.95 -1.93
N MET A 95 14.94 5.62 -0.71
CA MET A 95 15.54 6.13 0.53
C MET A 95 16.99 5.69 0.70
N LYS A 96 17.31 4.44 0.30
CA LYS A 96 18.68 3.94 0.30
C LYS A 96 19.56 4.70 -0.70
N ASN A 97 19.09 4.89 -1.93
CA ASN A 97 19.81 5.68 -2.95
C ASN A 97 20.05 7.12 -2.48
N ALA A 98 19.04 7.74 -1.85
CA ALA A 98 19.20 9.07 -1.26
C ALA A 98 20.24 9.11 -0.12
N GLY A 99 20.31 8.05 0.69
CA GLY A 99 21.34 7.88 1.72
C GLY A 99 22.75 7.75 1.14
N ASP A 100 22.91 6.97 0.07
CA ASP A 100 24.19 6.80 -0.62
C ASP A 100 24.67 8.14 -1.23
N GLU A 101 23.77 8.94 -1.79
CA GLU A 101 24.09 10.28 -2.29
C GLU A 101 24.59 11.23 -1.18
N GLU A 102 23.91 11.31 -0.04
CA GLU A 102 24.38 12.11 1.10
C GLU A 102 25.73 11.62 1.64
N ARG A 103 25.94 10.30 1.67
CA ARG A 103 27.20 9.69 2.07
C ARG A 103 28.35 10.11 1.15
N GLU A 104 28.13 10.12 -0.16
CA GLU A 104 29.14 10.59 -1.12
C GLU A 104 29.47 12.08 -0.93
N ILE A 105 28.47 12.91 -0.63
CA ILE A 105 28.69 14.33 -0.38
C ILE A 105 29.53 14.53 0.89
N ALA A 106 29.21 13.80 1.97
CA ALA A 106 29.97 13.84 3.21
C ALA A 106 31.44 13.43 3.00
N LEU A 107 31.68 12.38 2.21
CA LEU A 107 33.03 11.93 1.83
C LEU A 107 33.80 13.00 1.04
N LYS A 108 33.17 13.62 0.03
CA LYS A 108 33.79 14.67 -0.79
C LYS A 108 34.17 15.90 0.03
N ASN A 109 33.37 16.22 1.04
CA ASN A 109 33.60 17.37 1.92
C ASN A 109 34.53 17.05 3.10
N GLY A 110 35.00 15.81 3.23
CA GLY A 110 35.86 15.38 4.34
C GLY A 110 35.18 15.40 5.71
N ILE A 111 33.84 15.32 5.75
CA ILE A 111 33.06 15.32 6.99
C ILE A 111 32.98 13.87 7.49
N LEU A 112 33.98 13.47 8.28
CA LEU A 112 34.15 12.12 8.80
C LEU A 112 34.22 12.15 10.33
N ASP A 113 33.70 11.10 10.94
CA ASP A 113 33.85 10.82 12.37
C ASP A 113 35.26 10.29 12.70
N GLU A 114 35.58 10.10 13.99
CA GLU A 114 36.85 9.58 14.49
C GLU A 114 37.24 8.23 13.86
N ASP A 115 36.24 7.41 13.52
CA ASP A 115 36.41 6.09 12.88
C ASP A 115 36.43 6.14 11.34
N GLY A 116 36.42 7.33 10.73
CA GLY A 116 36.36 7.51 9.27
C GLY A 116 34.97 7.27 8.65
N THR A 117 33.92 7.22 9.48
CA THR A 117 32.53 7.07 9.00
C THR A 117 31.98 8.43 8.53
N PRO A 118 31.39 8.53 7.33
CA PRO A 118 30.83 9.80 6.83
C PRO A 118 29.67 10.30 7.68
N MET A 119 29.78 11.54 8.19
CA MET A 119 28.71 12.16 8.97
C MET A 119 27.80 12.99 8.06
N CYS A 120 26.59 12.48 7.86
CA CYS A 120 25.58 13.16 7.04
C CYS A 120 24.76 14.13 7.92
N THR A 121 24.72 15.41 7.55
CA THR A 121 23.82 16.36 8.20
C THR A 121 22.38 16.12 7.76
N VAL A 122 21.47 16.00 8.71
CA VAL A 122 20.06 15.69 8.46
C VAL A 122 19.12 16.65 9.18
N ILE A 123 17.92 16.79 8.63
CA ILE A 123 16.78 17.46 9.25
C ILE A 123 15.79 16.38 9.67
N ALA A 124 15.42 16.35 10.94
CA ALA A 124 14.40 15.45 11.45
C ALA A 124 13.08 16.22 11.61
N ASP A 125 12.01 15.70 11.03
CA ASP A 125 10.64 16.19 11.25
C ASP A 125 9.78 15.08 11.86
N GLY A 126 8.91 15.46 12.78
CA GLY A 126 8.06 14.55 13.52
C GLY A 126 6.64 15.09 13.59
N GLN A 127 5.70 14.32 13.09
CA GLN A 127 4.30 14.70 13.07
C GLN A 127 3.42 13.75 13.85
N TRP A 128 2.50 14.34 14.60
CA TRP A 128 1.40 13.65 15.25
C TRP A 128 0.12 14.25 14.71
N SER A 129 -0.54 13.52 13.80
CA SER A 129 -1.75 14.01 13.15
C SER A 129 -2.82 14.34 14.20
N LYS A 130 -3.46 15.51 14.09
CA LYS A 130 -4.59 15.89 14.95
C LYS A 130 -5.87 15.93 14.13
N ARG A 131 -6.94 15.32 14.63
CA ARG A 131 -8.26 15.49 14.01
C ARG A 131 -8.86 16.83 14.43
N SER A 132 -9.45 17.54 13.48
CA SER A 132 -10.01 18.89 13.67
C SER A 132 -11.43 18.92 14.26
N TYR A 133 -12.15 17.79 14.33
CA TYR A 133 -13.57 17.77 14.70
C TYR A 133 -13.85 17.40 16.16
N LYS A 134 -14.81 18.13 16.75
CA LYS A 134 -15.46 17.97 18.09
C LYS A 134 -14.55 18.13 19.31
N THR A 135 -13.40 17.49 19.35
CA THR A 135 -12.45 17.52 20.48
C THR A 135 -11.06 17.23 19.93
N LYS A 136 -10.03 17.92 20.45
CA LYS A 136 -8.66 17.93 19.93
C LYS A 136 -7.97 16.57 20.18
N TYR A 137 -8.35 15.54 19.42
CA TYR A 137 -7.77 14.21 19.53
C TYR A 137 -6.47 14.13 18.75
N ASP A 138 -5.40 13.81 19.46
CA ASP A 138 -4.16 13.34 18.87
C ASP A 138 -4.43 11.95 18.25
N ALA A 139 -3.93 11.72 17.04
CA ALA A 139 -3.99 10.40 16.41
C ALA A 139 -3.33 9.37 17.31
N PHE A 140 -3.67 8.10 17.17
CA PHE A 140 -2.93 7.04 17.87
C PHE A 140 -1.71 6.57 17.07
N SER A 141 -1.34 7.31 16.03
CA SER A 141 -0.21 7.08 15.16
C SER A 141 0.60 8.36 15.01
N GLY A 142 1.93 8.22 15.09
CA GLY A 142 2.90 9.26 14.79
C GLY A 142 3.80 8.83 13.64
N ALA A 143 4.27 9.79 12.87
CA ALA A 143 5.26 9.57 11.82
C ALA A 143 6.46 10.50 12.06
N ALA A 144 7.66 9.96 11.89
CA ALA A 144 8.91 10.71 11.91
C ALA A 144 9.64 10.50 10.58
N THR A 145 10.24 11.56 10.07
CA THR A 145 10.97 11.55 8.80
C THR A 145 12.35 12.14 9.01
N ILE A 146 13.37 11.50 8.43
CA ILE A 146 14.73 12.03 8.36
C ILE A 146 14.96 12.47 6.90
N ILE A 147 15.41 13.70 6.73
CA ILE A 147 15.61 14.34 5.42
C ILE A 147 17.08 14.75 5.32
N GLY A 148 17.73 14.44 4.21
CA GLY A 148 19.10 14.86 3.94
C GLY A 148 19.19 16.38 3.78
N TYR A 149 20.14 17.03 4.45
CA TYR A 149 20.26 18.49 4.41
C TYR A 149 20.66 19.01 3.02
N ASN A 150 21.54 18.29 2.32
CA ASN A 150 22.09 18.73 1.03
C ASN A 150 21.18 18.34 -0.13
N THR A 151 20.79 17.07 -0.17
CA THR A 151 19.95 16.47 -1.22
C THR A 151 18.48 16.86 -1.08
N ARG A 152 18.04 17.20 0.14
CA ARG A 152 16.62 17.45 0.49
C ARG A 152 15.72 16.24 0.22
N LYS A 153 16.30 15.05 0.10
CA LYS A 153 15.60 13.80 -0.11
C LYS A 153 15.28 13.13 1.23
N VAL A 154 14.21 12.34 1.24
CA VAL A 154 13.84 11.54 2.41
C VAL A 154 14.83 10.37 2.53
N LEU A 155 15.46 10.23 3.70
CA LEU A 155 16.40 9.16 4.02
C LEU A 155 15.75 8.05 4.83
N PHE A 156 14.73 8.40 5.61
CA PHE A 156 14.04 7.44 6.46
C PHE A 156 12.63 7.95 6.83
N VAL A 157 11.67 7.02 6.91
CA VAL A 157 10.34 7.25 7.47
C VAL A 157 10.05 6.19 8.53
N GLY A 158 9.79 6.63 9.76
CA GLY A 158 9.39 5.77 10.87
C GLY A 158 7.95 6.03 11.29
N ILE A 159 7.12 5.00 11.30
CA ILE A 159 5.73 5.07 11.79
C ILE A 159 5.64 4.35 13.13
N ARG A 160 5.08 5.02 14.14
CA ARG A 160 4.78 4.42 15.45
C ARG A 160 3.29 4.47 15.72
N ASN A 161 2.73 3.32 16.10
CA ASN A 161 1.32 3.19 16.48
C ASN A 161 1.21 2.82 17.95
N ARG A 162 0.31 3.51 18.68
CA ARG A 162 0.00 3.25 20.08
C ARG A 162 -0.83 1.98 20.28
N TYR A 163 -1.49 1.48 19.24
CA TYR A 163 -2.22 0.22 19.30
C TYR A 163 -2.27 -0.45 17.94
N CYS A 164 -2.50 -1.76 17.94
CA CYS A 164 -2.86 -2.51 16.74
C CYS A 164 -4.32 -2.95 16.87
N SER A 165 -5.14 -2.66 15.85
CA SER A 165 -6.56 -3.00 15.85
C SER A 165 -6.82 -4.51 15.90
N ILE A 166 -5.94 -5.32 15.32
CA ILE A 166 -6.06 -6.79 15.34
C ILE A 166 -5.80 -7.31 16.76
N CYS A 167 -4.71 -6.87 17.39
CA CYS A 167 -4.41 -7.20 18.79
C CYS A 167 -5.53 -6.75 19.73
N GLN A 168 -6.00 -5.51 19.60
CA GLN A 168 -7.04 -4.97 20.47
C GLN A 168 -8.38 -5.70 20.31
N LYS A 169 -8.73 -6.13 19.09
CA LYS A 169 -9.93 -6.94 18.86
C LYS A 169 -9.82 -8.32 19.51
N ALA A 170 -8.66 -8.97 19.42
CA ALA A 170 -8.42 -10.26 20.05
C ALA A 170 -8.49 -10.16 21.59
N LEU A 171 -7.87 -9.13 22.16
CA LEU A 171 -7.97 -8.78 23.60
C LEU A 171 -9.42 -8.56 24.05
N ASN A 172 -10.20 -7.81 23.28
CA ASN A 172 -11.61 -7.52 23.63
C ASN A 172 -12.52 -8.76 23.54
N ARG A 173 -12.10 -9.80 22.80
CA ARG A 173 -12.84 -11.05 22.62
C ARG A 173 -12.32 -12.19 23.50
N ASP A 174 -11.26 -11.95 24.27
CA ASP A 174 -10.54 -12.97 25.02
C ASP A 174 -10.09 -14.15 24.13
N GLU A 175 -9.69 -13.83 22.89
CA GLU A 175 -9.25 -14.79 21.88
C GLU A 175 -7.75 -14.65 21.60
N ASN A 176 -7.13 -15.74 21.13
CA ASN A 176 -5.75 -15.68 20.66
C ASN A 176 -5.63 -14.78 19.42
N LYS A 177 -4.61 -13.91 19.42
CA LYS A 177 -4.35 -13.03 18.27
C LYS A 177 -4.03 -13.86 17.02
N PRO A 178 -4.69 -13.60 15.88
CA PRO A 178 -4.33 -14.26 14.63
C PRO A 178 -2.94 -13.80 14.17
N ALA A 179 -2.27 -14.61 13.33
CA ALA A 179 -1.01 -14.22 12.71
C ALA A 179 -1.21 -12.98 11.82
N HIS A 180 -0.46 -11.91 12.09
CA HIS A 180 -0.53 -10.66 11.33
C HIS A 180 0.76 -9.84 11.50
N ASN A 181 0.99 -8.89 10.60
CA ASN A 181 2.05 -7.90 10.76
C ASN A 181 1.63 -6.89 11.84
N CYS A 182 2.17 -7.05 13.05
CA CYS A 182 1.75 -6.27 14.21
C CYS A 182 2.30 -4.84 14.14
N PHE A 183 1.39 -3.88 14.00
CA PHE A 183 1.72 -2.45 13.99
C PHE A 183 2.00 -1.87 15.37
N PHE A 184 1.70 -2.62 16.44
CA PHE A 184 2.11 -2.30 17.79
C PHE A 184 3.54 -2.80 17.98
N LYS A 185 4.51 -2.04 17.46
CA LYS A 185 5.93 -2.30 17.69
C LYS A 185 6.37 -1.55 18.95
N LEU A 186 6.28 -2.22 20.10
CA LEU A 186 7.20 -2.00 21.21
C LEU A 186 8.41 -2.90 20.93
N ASP A 187 9.18 -2.57 19.91
CA ASP A 187 10.53 -3.13 19.82
C ASP A 187 11.37 -2.36 20.84
N LYS A 188 11.79 -3.09 21.88
CA LYS A 188 12.83 -2.69 22.83
C LYS A 188 14.16 -2.53 22.10
#